data_AF-A0A5J4E1K2-F1
#
_entry.id   AF-A0A5J4E1K2-F1
#
_cell.length_a   1.000
_cell.length_b   1.000
_cell.length_c   1.000
_cell.angle_alpha   90.00
_cell.angle_beta   90.00
_cell.angle_gamma   90.00
#
_symmetry.space_group_name_H-M   'P 1'
#
loop_
_entity.id
_entity.type
_entity.pdbx_description
1 polymer ?
#
loop_
_entity_poly.entity_id
_entity_poly.type
_entity_poly.pdbx_seq_one_letter_code
_entity_poly.pdbx_strand_id
1 'polypeptide(L)'
;MPRYFGVCSDVVIRSYRALGIDLQKLVHERMGGDRNIAHRRVANLRRYFTRYGKSLKISKNPEDYRPGDIVTYHLDKSRYSNKHVAIVSSRKSLSGQPLIVHNIGLGPQLEDALFKFKITGHYRYTPKGWQNAVKPGAKATKKKTDKRR
;
A
#
# COMPACT_ATOMS: atom_id res chain seq x y z
N MET A 1 -19.51 -13.88 0.06
CA MET A 1 -19.39 -12.40 -0.09
C MET A 1 -19.29 -12.05 -1.57
N PRO A 2 -19.96 -10.99 -2.05
CA PRO A 2 -19.88 -10.59 -3.47
C PRO A 2 -18.44 -10.25 -3.86
N ARG A 3 -18.02 -10.64 -5.07
CA ARG A 3 -16.62 -10.54 -5.58
C ARG A 3 -16.01 -9.13 -5.55
N TYR A 4 -16.83 -8.09 -5.38
CA TYR A 4 -16.42 -6.68 -5.46
C TYR A 4 -16.07 -6.03 -4.11
N PHE A 5 -16.37 -6.68 -2.97
CA PHE A 5 -16.02 -6.13 -1.66
C PHE A 5 -14.59 -6.50 -1.26
N GLY A 6 -13.77 -5.48 -0.95
CA GLY A 6 -12.40 -5.66 -0.45
C GLY A 6 -11.30 -5.67 -1.51
N VAL A 7 -11.61 -5.39 -2.78
CA VAL A 7 -10.64 -5.41 -3.89
C VAL A 7 -9.49 -4.40 -3.72
N CYS A 8 -9.76 -3.25 -3.08
CA CYS A 8 -8.74 -2.26 -2.74
C CYS A 8 -7.79 -2.78 -1.65
N SER A 9 -8.33 -3.42 -0.62
CA SER A 9 -7.56 -4.08 0.43
C SER A 9 -6.68 -5.21 -0.15
N ASP A 10 -7.18 -5.96 -1.13
CA ASP A 10 -6.42 -7.04 -1.78
C ASP A 10 -5.16 -6.54 -2.52
N VAL A 11 -5.16 -5.28 -3.01
CA VAL A 11 -3.95 -4.65 -3.56
C VAL A 11 -2.90 -4.51 -2.46
N VAL A 12 -3.30 -4.03 -1.28
CA VAL A 12 -2.40 -3.87 -0.14
C VAL A 12 -1.85 -5.23 0.31
N ILE A 13 -2.73 -6.20 0.53
CA ILE A 13 -2.35 -7.55 0.96
C ILE A 13 -1.37 -8.21 -0.02
N ARG A 14 -1.67 -8.15 -1.33
CA ARG A 14 -0.78 -8.74 -2.35
C ARG A 14 0.56 -8.01 -2.46
N SER A 15 0.56 -6.68 -2.32
CA SER A 15 1.79 -5.89 -2.35
C SER A 15 2.72 -6.25 -1.20
N TYR A 16 2.19 -6.39 0.02
CA TYR A 16 2.99 -6.84 1.16
C TYR A 16 3.44 -8.30 1.01
N ARG A 17 2.60 -9.18 0.46
CA ARG A 17 2.98 -10.58 0.20
C ARG A 17 4.15 -10.70 -0.77
N ALA A 18 4.19 -9.86 -1.81
CA ALA A 18 5.32 -9.80 -2.74
C ALA A 18 6.63 -9.35 -2.05
N LEU A 19 6.53 -8.65 -0.93
CA LEU A 19 7.67 -8.25 -0.09
C LEU A 19 8.03 -9.30 0.98
N GLY A 20 7.41 -10.49 0.94
CA GLY A 20 7.59 -11.56 1.93
C GLY A 20 6.82 -11.34 3.23
N ILE A 21 5.87 -10.39 3.26
CA ILE A 21 5.11 -10.02 4.45
C ILE A 21 3.68 -10.52 4.32
N ASP A 22 3.30 -11.50 5.14
CA ASP A 22 1.91 -11.97 5.18
C ASP A 22 1.02 -11.04 6.04
N LEU A 23 0.69 -9.88 5.46
CA LEU A 23 -0.17 -8.89 6.12
C LEU A 23 -1.56 -9.46 6.45
N GLN A 24 -2.06 -10.41 5.67
CA GLN A 24 -3.35 -11.04 5.92
C GLN A 24 -3.33 -11.79 7.26
N LYS A 25 -2.33 -12.66 7.46
CA LYS A 25 -2.13 -13.37 8.73
C LYS A 25 -1.94 -12.39 9.90
N LEU A 26 -1.13 -11.36 9.72
CA LEU A 26 -0.88 -10.36 10.77
C LEU A 26 -2.15 -9.62 11.19
N VAL A 27 -3.01 -9.24 10.24
CA VAL A 27 -4.30 -8.60 10.55
C VAL A 27 -5.25 -9.60 11.23
N HIS A 28 -5.29 -10.85 10.77
CA HIS A 28 -6.12 -11.91 11.38
C HIS A 28 -5.81 -12.14 12.85
N GLU A 29 -4.54 -12.23 13.20
CA GLU A 29 -4.10 -12.51 14.56
C GLU A 29 -4.35 -11.33 15.51
N ARG A 30 -4.32 -10.09 15.00
CA ARG A 30 -4.33 -8.88 15.83
C ARG A 30 -5.67 -8.16 15.90
N MET A 31 -6.55 -8.32 14.90
CA MET A 31 -7.78 -7.50 14.80
C MET A 31 -9.06 -8.21 15.23
N GLY A 32 -9.04 -9.53 15.43
CA GLY A 32 -10.22 -10.32 15.79
C GLY A 32 -11.33 -10.30 14.72
N GLY A 33 -12.43 -11.00 14.99
CA GLY A 33 -13.56 -11.17 14.07
C GLY A 33 -13.37 -12.30 13.06
N ASP A 34 -14.27 -12.37 12.07
CA ASP A 34 -14.20 -13.41 11.03
C ASP A 34 -12.90 -13.28 10.21
N ARG A 35 -12.02 -14.26 10.43
CA ARG A 35 -10.71 -14.36 9.79
C ARG A 35 -10.84 -14.34 8.27
N ASN A 36 -11.88 -14.90 7.68
CA ASN A 36 -11.99 -14.95 6.22
C ASN A 36 -12.14 -13.57 5.56
N ILE A 37 -12.60 -12.56 6.31
CA ILE A 37 -12.93 -11.24 5.75
C ILE A 37 -12.24 -10.07 6.47
N ALA A 38 -11.59 -10.30 7.62
CA ALA A 38 -11.03 -9.21 8.43
C ALA A 38 -10.01 -8.35 7.68
N HIS A 39 -9.12 -8.97 6.91
CA HIS A 39 -8.11 -8.29 6.07
C HIS A 39 -8.71 -7.51 4.90
N ARG A 40 -9.92 -7.86 4.46
CA ARG A 40 -10.63 -7.19 3.36
C ARG A 40 -11.27 -5.87 3.78
N ARG A 41 -11.43 -5.65 5.09
CA ARG A 41 -12.09 -4.45 5.65
C ARG A 41 -11.06 -3.31 5.82
N VAL A 42 -11.21 -2.23 5.05
CA VAL A 42 -10.37 -1.02 5.15
C VAL A 42 -10.34 -0.46 6.59
N ALA A 43 -11.46 -0.53 7.32
CA ALA A 43 -11.51 -0.09 8.72
C ALA A 43 -10.57 -0.91 9.64
N ASN A 44 -10.45 -2.21 9.39
CA ASN A 44 -9.53 -3.07 10.14
C ASN A 44 -8.08 -2.77 9.77
N LEU A 45 -7.80 -2.56 8.48
CA LEU A 45 -6.47 -2.13 8.03
C LEU A 45 -6.05 -0.80 8.67
N ARG A 46 -6.93 0.20 8.72
CA ARG A 46 -6.67 1.47 9.42
C ARG A 46 -6.32 1.24 10.89
N ARG A 47 -7.15 0.49 11.62
CA ARG A 47 -6.89 0.16 13.04
C ARG A 47 -5.56 -0.56 13.22
N TYR A 48 -5.26 -1.52 12.34
CA TYR A 48 -4.01 -2.27 12.36
C TYR A 48 -2.81 -1.34 12.15
N PHE A 49 -2.82 -0.51 11.10
CA PHE A 49 -1.72 0.40 10.80
C PHE A 49 -1.56 1.52 11.85
N THR A 50 -2.65 1.98 12.46
CA THR A 50 -2.58 2.91 13.61
C THR A 50 -1.86 2.27 14.79
N ARG A 51 -2.05 0.98 15.06
CA ARG A 51 -1.47 0.28 16.23
C ARG A 51 -0.07 -0.28 15.98
N TYR A 52 0.19 -0.79 14.79
CA TYR A 52 1.40 -1.57 14.48
C TYR A 52 2.30 -0.90 13.42
N GLY A 53 1.85 0.21 12.83
CA GLY A 53 2.63 1.04 11.91
C GLY A 53 2.89 2.44 12.48
N LYS A 54 3.42 3.31 11.63
CA LYS A 54 3.59 4.74 11.93
C LYS A 54 2.49 5.53 11.27
N SER A 55 1.64 6.18 12.07
CA SER A 55 0.70 7.18 11.57
C SER A 55 1.45 8.45 11.20
N LEU A 56 1.27 8.92 9.97
CA LEU A 56 1.90 10.13 9.44
C LEU A 56 0.85 11.24 9.31
N LYS A 57 1.33 12.49 9.30
CA LYS A 57 0.46 13.65 9.11
C LYS A 57 -0.14 13.61 7.71
N ILE A 58 -1.41 13.98 7.59
CA ILE A 58 -2.06 14.24 6.31
C ILE A 58 -1.73 15.68 5.94
N SER A 59 -1.12 15.87 4.77
CA SER A 59 -0.76 17.20 4.26
C SER A 59 -1.26 17.35 2.83
N LYS A 60 -1.09 18.56 2.28
CA LYS A 60 -1.33 18.82 0.85
C LYS A 60 -0.05 18.79 0.03
N ASN A 61 1.09 18.51 0.67
CA ASN A 61 2.39 18.49 0.00
C ASN A 61 2.66 17.07 -0.53
N PRO A 62 2.82 16.88 -1.85
CA PRO A 62 3.10 15.55 -2.42
C PRO A 62 4.37 14.90 -1.88
N GLU A 63 5.39 15.69 -1.48
CA GLU A 63 6.67 15.15 -1.01
C GLU A 63 6.58 14.50 0.38
N ASP A 64 5.50 14.75 1.14
CA ASP A 64 5.28 14.08 2.42
C ASP A 64 4.86 12.61 2.24
N TYR A 65 4.45 12.23 1.02
CA TYR A 65 3.97 10.90 0.65
C TYR A 65 5.08 10.13 -0.07
N ARG A 66 5.68 9.16 0.63
CA ARG A 66 6.81 8.39 0.10
C ARG A 66 6.35 7.06 -0.49
N PRO A 67 7.11 6.48 -1.43
CA PRO A 67 6.80 5.18 -2.00
C PRO A 67 6.66 4.10 -0.91
N GLY A 68 5.60 3.30 -1.02
CA GLY A 68 5.23 2.28 -0.04
C GLY A 68 4.33 2.78 1.10
N ASP A 69 4.10 4.09 1.21
CA ASP A 69 3.12 4.61 2.16
C ASP A 69 1.70 4.14 1.81
N ILE A 70 0.91 3.88 2.84
CA ILE A 70 -0.47 3.46 2.73
C ILE A 70 -1.35 4.68 3.01
N VAL A 71 -2.24 4.98 2.07
CA VAL A 71 -3.19 6.09 2.20
C VAL A 71 -4.60 5.54 2.17
N THR A 72 -5.45 6.04 3.06
CA THR A 72 -6.85 5.63 3.15
C THR A 72 -7.76 6.81 2.88
N TYR A 73 -8.89 6.55 2.22
CA TYR A 73 -9.75 7.58 1.67
C TYR A 73 -11.21 7.38 2.07
N HIS A 74 -11.93 8.48 2.05
CA HIS A 74 -13.38 8.50 1.96
C HIS A 74 -13.80 8.80 0.52
N LEU A 75 -14.68 7.96 -0.03
CA LEU A 75 -15.23 8.10 -1.37
C LEU A 75 -16.71 8.52 -1.28
N ASP A 76 -17.00 9.78 -1.57
CA ASP A 76 -18.36 10.34 -1.40
C ASP A 76 -19.40 9.70 -2.35
N LYS A 77 -18.98 9.26 -3.54
CA LYS A 77 -19.88 8.72 -4.59
C LYS A 77 -19.72 7.22 -4.83
N SER A 78 -19.29 6.46 -3.82
CA SER A 78 -19.08 5.01 -3.99
C SER A 78 -20.40 4.23 -3.89
N ARG A 79 -20.66 3.37 -4.88
CA ARG A 79 -21.86 2.51 -4.93
C ARG A 79 -21.84 1.34 -3.93
N TYR A 80 -20.66 0.97 -3.42
CA TYR A 80 -20.48 -0.24 -2.62
C TYR A 80 -19.87 0.04 -1.24
N SER A 81 -18.83 0.88 -1.17
CA SER A 81 -18.19 1.23 0.08
C SER A 81 -17.54 2.61 0.01
N ASN A 82 -17.86 3.47 0.96
CA ASN A 82 -17.27 4.79 1.10
C ASN A 82 -15.84 4.78 1.68
N LYS A 83 -15.26 3.61 1.98
CA LYS A 83 -13.90 3.47 2.52
C LYS A 83 -12.98 2.85 1.48
N HIS A 84 -11.83 3.47 1.26
CA HIS A 84 -10.87 3.03 0.25
C HIS A 84 -9.42 3.08 0.77
N VAL A 85 -8.54 2.34 0.12
CA VAL A 85 -7.11 2.27 0.46
C VAL A 85 -6.27 2.16 -0.81
N ALA A 86 -5.09 2.80 -0.79
CA ALA A 86 -4.11 2.75 -1.85
C ALA A 86 -2.69 2.69 -1.29
N ILE A 87 -1.73 2.34 -2.15
CA ILE A 87 -0.29 2.41 -1.87
C ILE A 87 0.32 3.50 -2.75
N VAL A 88 1.17 4.34 -2.16
CA VAL A 88 1.95 5.34 -2.90
C VAL A 88 3.05 4.64 -3.71
N SER A 89 3.09 4.93 -5.01
CA SER A 89 4.08 4.40 -5.94
C SER A 89 5.37 5.21 -5.93
N SER A 90 6.46 4.62 -6.43
CA SER A 90 7.69 5.35 -6.78
C SER A 90 7.57 6.16 -8.06
N ARG A 91 6.55 5.90 -8.88
CA ARG A 91 6.27 6.67 -10.10
C ARG A 91 5.55 7.97 -9.74
N LYS A 92 5.95 9.06 -10.39
CA LYS A 92 5.33 10.39 -10.28
C LYS A 92 4.63 10.74 -11.59
N SER A 93 3.59 11.57 -11.53
CA SER A 93 2.99 12.19 -12.70
C SER A 93 3.92 13.27 -13.30
N LEU A 94 3.55 13.84 -14.44
CA LEU A 94 4.29 14.94 -15.06
C LEU A 94 4.40 16.17 -14.16
N SER A 95 3.45 16.37 -13.24
CA SER A 95 3.46 17.46 -12.26
C SER A 95 4.27 17.13 -10.99
N GLY A 96 4.93 15.96 -10.93
CA GLY A 96 5.73 15.54 -9.78
C GLY A 96 4.93 14.89 -8.64
N GLN A 97 3.61 14.73 -8.79
CA GLN A 97 2.77 14.10 -7.78
C GLN A 97 2.97 12.58 -7.77
N PRO A 98 3.18 11.94 -6.61
CA PRO A 98 3.23 10.48 -6.53
C PRO A 98 1.93 9.84 -7.03
N LEU A 99 2.06 8.88 -7.93
CA LEU A 99 0.95 8.06 -8.37
C LEU A 99 0.57 7.07 -7.27
N ILE A 100 -0.69 6.65 -7.23
CA ILE A 100 -1.17 5.65 -6.29
C ILE A 100 -1.57 4.36 -7.00
N VAL A 101 -1.28 3.22 -6.39
CA VAL A 101 -1.77 1.90 -6.81
C VAL A 101 -2.99 1.55 -5.98
N HIS A 102 -4.13 1.31 -6.63
CA HIS A 102 -5.39 0.97 -5.98
C HIS A 102 -6.31 0.18 -6.90
N ASN A 103 -7.44 -0.30 -6.38
CA ASN A 103 -8.47 -0.98 -7.18
C ASN A 103 -9.85 -0.56 -6.71
N ILE A 104 -10.67 -0.03 -7.61
CA ILE A 104 -12.06 0.41 -7.35
C ILE A 104 -13.10 -0.43 -8.11
N GLY A 105 -12.70 -1.60 -8.62
CA GLY A 105 -13.58 -2.55 -9.33
C GLY A 105 -13.13 -2.91 -10.75
N LEU A 106 -12.20 -2.16 -11.33
CA LEU A 106 -11.64 -2.37 -12.68
C LEU A 106 -10.25 -3.03 -12.69
N GLY A 107 -9.88 -3.66 -11.58
CA GLY A 107 -8.53 -4.21 -11.38
C GLY A 107 -7.54 -3.21 -10.76
N PRO A 108 -6.31 -3.63 -10.44
CA PRO A 108 -5.27 -2.75 -9.94
C PRO A 108 -4.89 -1.70 -11.00
N GLN A 109 -5.01 -0.43 -10.65
CA GLN A 109 -4.70 0.73 -11.49
C GLN A 109 -3.60 1.56 -10.82
N LEU A 110 -2.76 2.18 -11.65
CA LEU A 110 -1.79 3.19 -11.25
C LEU A 110 -2.31 4.56 -11.72
N GLU A 111 -2.77 5.38 -10.78
CA GLU A 111 -3.47 6.63 -11.12
C GLU A 111 -2.87 7.85 -10.41
N ASP A 112 -2.94 9.00 -11.07
CA ASP A 112 -2.70 10.29 -10.45
C ASP A 112 -3.97 10.69 -9.66
N ALA A 113 -4.12 10.08 -8.48
CA ALA A 113 -5.32 10.21 -7.66
C ALA A 113 -5.03 10.43 -6.17
N LEU A 114 -3.78 10.74 -5.80
CA LEU A 114 -3.34 10.91 -4.41
C LEU A 114 -4.22 11.92 -3.64
N PHE A 115 -4.58 13.04 -4.26
CA PHE A 115 -5.41 14.09 -3.66
C PHE A 115 -6.81 14.22 -4.28
N LYS A 116 -7.22 13.30 -5.16
CA LYS A 116 -8.56 13.34 -5.78
C LYS A 116 -9.70 13.02 -4.81
N PHE A 117 -9.39 12.31 -3.73
CA PHE A 117 -10.37 11.88 -2.72
C PHE A 117 -9.96 12.39 -1.33
N LYS A 118 -10.93 12.49 -0.42
CA LYS A 118 -10.68 12.92 0.96
C LYS A 118 -9.82 11.89 1.68
N ILE A 119 -8.58 12.26 2.00
CA ILE A 119 -7.66 11.43 2.79
C ILE A 119 -8.17 11.34 4.23
N THR A 120 -8.28 10.12 4.76
CA THR A 120 -8.71 9.82 6.13
C THR A 120 -7.62 9.18 6.99
N GLY A 121 -6.48 8.82 6.39
CA GLY A 121 -5.35 8.28 7.11
C GLY A 121 -4.15 8.09 6.19
N HIS A 122 -2.96 8.30 6.75
CA HIS A 122 -1.68 8.18 6.09
C HIS A 122 -0.76 7.38 7.02
N TYR A 123 -0.20 6.27 6.52
CA TYR A 123 0.52 5.30 7.33
C TYR A 123 1.77 4.81 6.62
N ARG A 124 2.83 4.56 7.39
CA ARG A 124 3.99 3.79 6.95
C ARG A 124 4.10 2.53 7.78
N TYR A 125 4.12 1.37 7.12
CA TYR A 125 4.25 0.09 7.80
C TYR A 125 5.47 -0.66 7.30
N THR A 126 6.36 -1.00 8.22
CA THR A 126 7.49 -1.89 8.00
C THR A 126 7.52 -2.89 9.16
N PRO A 127 7.30 -4.18 8.91
CA PRO A 127 7.31 -5.17 9.98
C PRO A 127 8.70 -5.30 10.60
N LYS A 128 8.72 -5.54 11.91
CA LYS A 128 9.95 -5.84 12.66
C LYS A 128 10.59 -7.09 12.05
N GLY A 129 11.84 -6.97 11.59
CA GLY A 129 12.58 -8.02 10.87
C GLY A 129 12.83 -7.72 9.39
N TRP A 130 12.01 -6.89 8.74
CA TRP A 130 12.23 -6.51 7.33
C TRP A 130 13.39 -5.53 7.13
N GLN A 131 13.72 -4.74 8.17
CA GLN A 131 14.88 -3.84 8.17
C GLN A 131 16.21 -4.57 8.01
N ASN A 132 16.29 -5.85 8.38
CA ASN A 132 17.50 -6.67 8.24
C ASN A 132 17.64 -7.29 6.84
N ALA A 133 16.54 -7.37 6.06
CA ALA A 133 16.52 -8.02 4.75
C ALA A 133 16.81 -7.06 3.59
N VAL A 134 16.55 -5.77 3.76
CA VAL A 134 16.81 -4.74 2.74
C VAL A 134 18.09 -3.99 3.09
N LYS A 135 19.24 -4.64 2.86
CA LYS A 135 20.50 -3.90 2.65
C LYS A 135 20.48 -3.37 1.21
N PRO A 136 20.44 -2.06 0.95
CA PRO A 136 20.66 -1.54 -0.40
C PRO A 136 22.16 -1.67 -0.69
N GLY A 137 22.57 -2.70 -1.45
CA GLY A 137 23.98 -2.89 -1.73
C GLY A 137 24.38 -4.21 -2.39
N ALA A 138 23.74 -4.62 -3.48
CA ALA A 138 24.38 -5.52 -4.44
C ALA A 138 24.64 -4.73 -5.71
N LYS A 139 25.85 -4.16 -5.81
CA LYS A 139 26.35 -3.56 -7.06
C LYS A 139 26.29 -4.64 -8.14
N ALA A 140 25.65 -4.33 -9.26
CA ALA A 140 25.73 -5.14 -10.46
C ALA A 140 27.21 -5.28 -10.86
N THR A 141 27.78 -6.48 -10.70
CA THR A 141 29.10 -6.82 -11.22
C THR A 141 29.03 -6.81 -12.74
N LYS A 142 29.62 -5.78 -13.36
CA LYS A 142 29.89 -5.75 -14.81
C LYS A 142 30.77 -6.96 -15.14
N LYS A 143 30.25 -7.91 -15.93
CA LYS A 143 31.09 -8.91 -16.62
C LYS A 143 32.08 -8.14 -17.51
N LYS A 144 33.37 -8.22 -17.21
CA LYS A 144 34.43 -7.84 -18.15
C LYS A 144 34.36 -8.81 -19.32
N THR A 145 34.08 -8.28 -20.50
CA THR A 145 34.28 -8.96 -21.77
C THR A 145 35.77 -9.20 -21.94
N ASP A 146 36.20 -10.46 -21.95
CA ASP A 146 37.57 -10.83 -22.28
C ASP A 146 37.70 -10.85 -23.81
N LYS A 147 38.47 -9.90 -24.35
CA LYS A 147 38.99 -9.93 -25.72
C LYS A 147 40.51 -10.12 -25.59
N ARG A 148 40.97 -11.34 -25.86
CA ARG A 148 42.36 -11.67 -26.21
C ARG A 148 42.27 -12.63 -27.39
N ARG A 149 42.63 -12.14 -28.58
CA ARG A 149 43.93 -12.35 -29.26
C ARG A 149 44.01 -13.74 -29.86
#